data_AF-A0A928EHS7-F1
#
_entry.id   AF-A0A928EHS7-F1
#
_cell.length_a   1.000
_cell.length_b   1.000
_cell.length_c   1.000
_cell.angle_alpha   90.00
_cell.angle_beta   90.00
_cell.angle_gamma   90.00
#
_symmetry.space_group_name_H-M   'P 1'
#
loop_
_entity.id
_entity.type
_entity.pdbx_description
1 polymer ?
#
loop_
_entity_poly.entity_id
_entity_poly.type
_entity_poly.pdbx_seq_one_letter_code
_entity_poly.pdbx_strand_id
1 'polypeptide(L)'
;MTNSTSTGSSHADQSYADLPRLIEELKCSAINAFMADRPGVEICDGPRGLEYVWVMPNVSCYVTCPDEHGEGGGASYMSYTHPAGPSGVGSTQIVTTDDSGDEPDSFAAAFQAIRDTIDSVLDPWLDLPDPSAVEGEINNCRSVWIELGGEGATVTVDGSISTVPVGKVASNLEQITLLTQELQGNAADAFRENFVLPLPGTVTNLKAIAAFLSLTAACEQVIMQAAGTEIANAVYLARESFDAIWEERECQWSWIPQVGSLIAGVAATFSKLSLDVTSIFVVFDNVLKLVDQEVSEEDIVTYDDCMAAFIEAVGTLHQNVSAAEEAIRQDILSTERNVRTNPSLHDLSLSSISGGSGAASLEWRHAIVDQIVGHLDSVAEHLGDAQKAIPRISLTSAIRRDGRIGIGDIGPGRQHRDLADLLYSLIGNLKEESALASQHLEQVNNALRDADDVTQVDLHRLTSQVDATPSNNPWLSSPFDPLRYMRNAYWYDKYSQSNDEQ
;
A
#
# COMPACT_ATOMS: atom_id res chain seq x y z
N MET A 1 -42.52 -13.16 8.10
CA MET A 1 -42.69 -13.44 9.53
C MET A 1 -41.63 -14.48 9.86
N THR A 2 -40.47 -14.15 10.43
CA THR A 2 -40.22 -13.35 11.63
C THR A 2 -39.00 -12.46 11.46
N ASN A 3 -39.12 -11.24 11.99
CA ASN A 3 -38.06 -10.25 12.13
C ASN A 3 -36.95 -10.76 13.06
N SER A 4 -35.70 -10.56 12.66
CA SER A 4 -34.55 -10.50 13.55
C SER A 4 -34.04 -9.07 13.50
N THR A 5 -34.41 -8.30 14.51
CA THR A 5 -33.84 -6.98 14.83
C THR A 5 -32.36 -7.17 15.11
N SER A 6 -31.52 -6.78 14.15
CA SER A 6 -30.13 -6.41 14.40
C SER A 6 -30.18 -5.08 15.14
N THR A 7 -29.88 -5.10 16.43
CA THR A 7 -29.40 -3.93 17.16
C THR A 7 -27.98 -3.69 16.69
N GLY A 8 -27.83 -3.01 15.56
CA GLY A 8 -26.54 -2.47 15.14
C GLY A 8 -26.13 -1.38 16.12
N SER A 9 -24.97 -1.53 16.75
CA SER A 9 -24.22 -0.39 17.26
C SER A 9 -23.97 0.52 16.07
N SER A 10 -24.67 1.66 16.01
CA SER A 10 -24.40 2.66 14.97
C SER A 10 -23.12 3.41 15.37
N HIS A 11 -21.97 2.82 15.11
CA HIS A 11 -20.73 3.59 15.06
C HIS A 11 -20.89 4.60 13.92
N ALA A 12 -20.93 5.89 14.26
CA ALA A 12 -20.93 6.95 13.27
C ALA A 12 -19.58 6.90 12.55
N ASP A 13 -19.59 6.54 11.27
CA ASP A 13 -18.40 6.42 10.44
C ASP A 13 -17.85 7.82 10.14
N GLN A 14 -16.94 8.31 11.00
CA GLN A 14 -16.39 9.67 10.88
C GLN A 14 -15.39 9.74 9.73
N SER A 15 -15.48 10.80 8.93
CA SER A 15 -14.52 11.02 7.86
C SER A 15 -13.21 11.54 8.41
N TYR A 16 -12.08 11.06 7.88
CA TYR A 16 -10.77 11.65 8.12
C TYR A 16 -10.73 13.16 7.81
N ALA A 17 -11.55 13.63 6.86
CA ALA A 17 -11.65 15.06 6.54
C ALA A 17 -12.18 15.92 7.70
N ASP A 18 -12.93 15.33 8.64
CA ASP A 18 -13.45 16.01 9.82
C ASP A 18 -12.45 16.05 10.99
N LEU A 19 -11.32 15.35 10.86
CA LEU A 19 -10.33 15.19 11.93
C LEU A 19 -9.86 16.53 12.54
N PRO A 20 -9.55 17.60 11.77
CA PRO A 20 -9.14 18.88 12.38
C PRO A 20 -10.19 19.46 13.32
N ARG A 21 -11.47 19.44 12.92
CA ARG A 21 -12.58 19.90 13.76
C ARG A 21 -12.76 18.99 14.98
N LEU A 22 -12.68 17.67 14.78
CA LEU A 22 -12.81 16.71 15.88
C LEU A 22 -11.70 16.89 16.93
N ILE A 23 -10.49 17.29 16.54
CA ILE A 23 -9.38 17.57 17.47
C ILE A 23 -9.67 18.81 18.32
N GLU A 24 -10.17 19.89 17.71
CA GLU A 24 -10.57 21.11 18.43
C GLU A 24 -11.66 20.81 19.48
N GLU A 25 -12.66 20.00 19.10
CA GLU A 25 -13.72 19.56 20.02
C GLU A 25 -13.18 18.63 21.12
N LEU A 26 -12.30 17.69 20.77
CA LEU A 26 -11.66 16.79 21.73
C LEU A 26 -10.90 17.57 22.81
N LYS A 27 -10.16 18.62 22.43
CA LYS A 27 -9.44 19.49 23.36
C LYS A 27 -10.40 20.16 24.36
N CYS A 28 -11.52 20.71 23.88
CA CYS A 28 -12.56 21.28 24.74
C CYS A 28 -13.12 20.24 25.72
N SER A 29 -13.54 19.09 25.20
CA SER A 29 -14.14 18.01 25.99
C SER A 29 -13.17 17.47 27.05
N ALA A 30 -11.90 17.26 26.70
CA ALA A 30 -10.87 16.81 27.62
C ALA A 30 -10.64 17.81 28.77
N ILE A 31 -10.62 19.11 28.48
CA ILE A 31 -10.51 20.16 29.51
C ILE A 31 -11.75 20.20 30.41
N ASN A 32 -12.95 20.05 29.85
CA ASN A 32 -14.20 19.96 30.63
C ASN A 32 -14.15 18.75 31.57
N ALA A 33 -13.84 17.56 31.05
CA ALA A 33 -13.71 16.34 31.83
C ALA A 33 -12.65 16.47 32.93
N PHE A 34 -11.51 17.10 32.64
CA PHE A 34 -10.50 17.40 33.65
C PHE A 34 -11.09 18.28 34.76
N MET A 35 -11.89 19.31 34.43
CA MET A 35 -12.52 20.16 35.43
C MET A 35 -13.65 19.46 36.22
N ALA A 36 -14.23 18.38 35.71
CA ALA A 36 -15.34 17.65 36.34
C ALA A 36 -15.02 17.10 37.74
N ASP A 37 -13.75 16.82 38.06
CA ASP A 37 -13.34 16.34 39.40
C ASP A 37 -13.64 17.34 40.53
N ARG A 38 -13.98 18.59 40.19
CA ARG A 38 -14.29 19.63 41.18
C ARG A 38 -15.76 19.51 41.62
N PRO A 39 -16.06 19.30 42.91
CA PRO A 39 -17.42 19.07 43.37
C PRO A 39 -18.37 20.24 43.04
N GLY A 40 -19.44 19.94 42.31
CA GLY A 40 -20.47 20.92 41.95
C GLY A 40 -19.98 22.02 41.02
N VAL A 41 -18.97 21.72 40.19
CA VAL A 41 -18.51 22.64 39.15
C VAL A 41 -19.59 22.83 38.09
N GLU A 42 -19.78 24.07 37.65
CA GLU A 42 -20.70 24.43 36.56
C GLU A 42 -20.01 25.43 35.63
N ILE A 43 -20.54 25.63 34.42
CA ILE A 43 -20.11 26.71 33.51
C ILE A 43 -21.12 27.85 33.60
N CYS A 44 -20.64 29.08 33.77
CA CYS A 44 -21.48 30.28 33.79
C CYS A 44 -20.88 31.43 32.96
N ASP A 45 -21.74 32.38 32.59
CA ASP A 45 -21.30 33.65 32.03
C ASP A 45 -20.66 34.52 33.13
N GLY A 46 -19.35 34.67 33.04
CA GLY A 46 -18.54 35.49 33.93
C GLY A 46 -18.06 36.80 33.30
N PRO A 47 -17.41 37.67 34.09
CA PRO A 47 -16.86 38.94 33.63
C PRO A 47 -15.76 38.79 32.58
N ARG A 48 -15.14 37.60 32.44
CA ARG A 48 -14.09 37.31 31.45
C ARG A 48 -14.55 36.35 30.34
N GLY A 49 -15.85 36.12 30.21
CA GLY A 49 -16.44 35.16 29.26
C GLY A 49 -17.01 33.94 29.97
N LEU A 50 -17.03 32.79 29.31
CA LEU A 50 -17.43 31.53 29.94
C LEU A 50 -16.39 31.14 31.00
N GLU A 51 -16.87 30.80 32.19
CA GLU A 51 -16.03 30.45 33.33
C GLU A 51 -16.56 29.19 34.03
N TYR A 52 -15.66 28.27 34.38
CA TYR A 52 -15.93 27.21 35.35
C TYR A 52 -16.07 27.84 36.72
N VAL A 53 -17.13 27.51 37.44
CA VAL A 53 -17.40 27.99 38.80
C VAL A 53 -17.67 26.82 39.73
N TRP A 54 -17.05 26.81 40.90
CA TRP A 54 -17.43 25.91 41.99
C TRP A 54 -17.36 26.64 43.32
N VAL A 55 -18.19 26.21 44.27
CA VAL A 55 -18.38 26.89 45.55
C VAL A 55 -17.84 26.04 46.69
N MET A 56 -16.91 26.62 47.44
CA MET A 56 -16.41 26.11 48.71
C MET A 56 -16.98 26.97 49.86
N PRO A 57 -16.87 26.52 51.13
CA PRO A 57 -17.30 27.33 52.27
C PRO A 57 -16.64 28.71 52.29
N ASN A 58 -17.45 29.77 52.10
CA ASN A 58 -17.07 31.19 52.04
C ASN A 58 -16.24 31.64 50.83
N VAL A 59 -16.02 30.77 49.83
CA VAL A 59 -15.20 31.07 48.64
C VAL A 59 -15.86 30.51 47.39
N SER A 60 -15.99 31.34 46.36
CA SER A 60 -16.31 30.88 45.00
C SER A 60 -15.04 30.98 44.16
N CYS A 61 -14.70 29.89 43.47
CA CYS A 61 -13.58 29.86 42.54
C CYS A 61 -14.10 29.98 41.12
N TYR A 62 -13.36 30.71 40.29
CA TYR A 62 -13.67 30.94 38.88
C TYR A 62 -12.44 30.65 38.04
N VAL A 63 -12.63 29.99 36.90
CA VAL A 63 -11.57 29.69 35.93
C VAL A 63 -12.10 29.93 34.52
N THR A 64 -11.43 30.75 33.72
CA THR A 64 -11.86 30.98 32.33
C THR A 64 -11.82 29.70 31.50
N CYS A 65 -12.89 29.41 30.76
CA CYS A 65 -12.95 28.30 29.83
C CYS A 65 -11.99 28.49 28.63
N PRO A 66 -11.61 27.40 27.93
CA PRO A 66 -11.00 27.52 26.61
C PRO A 66 -11.99 28.15 25.61
N ASP A 67 -11.49 28.60 24.47
CA ASP A 67 -12.32 29.04 23.34
C ASP A 67 -12.90 27.85 22.55
N GLU A 68 -13.63 28.14 21.47
CA GLU A 68 -14.29 27.12 20.63
C GLU A 68 -13.32 26.16 19.93
N HIS A 69 -12.04 26.51 19.82
CA HIS A 69 -11.00 25.65 19.25
C HIS A 69 -10.25 24.84 20.31
N GLY A 70 -10.69 24.96 21.58
CA GLY A 70 -10.03 24.33 22.71
C GLY A 70 -8.80 25.11 23.19
N GLU A 71 -8.51 26.30 22.67
CA GLU A 71 -7.30 27.08 22.97
C GLU A 71 -7.51 28.07 24.13
N GLY A 72 -6.41 28.54 24.74
CA GLY A 72 -6.47 29.56 25.81
C GLY A 72 -7.08 29.08 27.15
N GLY A 73 -7.75 29.97 27.89
CA GLY A 73 -8.38 29.64 29.17
C GLY A 73 -7.42 29.36 30.35
N GLY A 74 -7.99 28.91 31.47
CA GLY A 74 -7.24 28.52 32.67
C GLY A 74 -6.86 29.64 33.63
N ALA A 75 -7.17 30.91 33.34
CA ALA A 75 -6.96 32.01 34.27
C ALA A 75 -7.95 31.92 35.43
N SER A 76 -7.44 31.82 36.67
CA SER A 76 -8.26 31.64 37.86
C SER A 76 -8.38 32.92 38.70
N TYR A 77 -9.49 33.05 39.44
CA TYR A 77 -9.65 34.05 40.49
C TYR A 77 -10.63 33.55 41.55
N MET A 78 -10.58 34.14 42.76
CA MET A 78 -11.44 33.76 43.88
C MET A 78 -12.28 34.94 44.34
N SER A 79 -13.54 34.67 44.68
CA SER A 79 -14.45 35.61 45.31
C SER A 79 -14.75 35.15 46.73
N TYR A 80 -14.34 35.94 47.72
CA TYR A 80 -14.58 35.70 49.13
C TYR A 80 -15.83 36.44 49.57
N THR A 81 -16.78 35.72 50.14
CA THR A 81 -17.96 36.33 50.76
C THR A 81 -17.80 36.30 52.28
N HIS A 82 -17.60 37.48 52.89
CA HIS A 82 -17.57 37.58 54.35
C HIS A 82 -19.01 37.68 54.90
N PRO A 83 -19.42 36.82 55.84
CA PRO A 83 -20.72 36.95 56.48
C PRO A 83 -20.82 38.30 57.19
N ALA A 84 -22.01 38.91 57.16
CA ALA A 84 -22.26 40.18 57.82
C ALA A 84 -21.91 40.08 59.30
N GLY A 85 -20.99 40.94 59.77
CA GLY A 85 -20.68 41.06 61.19
C GLY A 85 -21.89 41.62 61.98
N PRO A 86 -21.75 41.82 63.30
CA PRO A 86 -22.81 42.36 64.17
C PRO A 86 -23.40 43.71 63.70
N SER A 87 -22.68 44.41 62.83
CA SER A 87 -23.01 45.69 62.19
C SER A 87 -23.88 45.56 60.93
N GLY A 88 -24.22 44.35 60.47
CA GLY A 88 -25.21 44.12 59.41
C GLY A 88 -24.75 44.37 57.97
N VAL A 89 -23.44 44.55 57.73
CA VAL A 89 -22.88 44.76 56.39
C VAL A 89 -21.92 43.61 56.06
N GLY A 90 -22.25 42.81 55.05
CA GLY A 90 -21.32 41.84 54.45
C GLY A 90 -20.43 42.52 53.41
N SER A 91 -19.24 41.99 53.17
CA SER A 91 -18.30 42.48 52.13
C SER A 91 -17.87 41.34 51.22
N THR A 92 -17.83 41.61 49.92
CA THR A 92 -17.24 40.72 48.91
C THR A 92 -15.84 41.22 48.57
N GLN A 93 -14.84 40.36 48.71
CA GLN A 93 -13.48 40.63 48.25
C GLN A 93 -13.19 39.73 47.05
N ILE A 94 -12.87 40.34 45.91
CA ILE A 94 -12.36 39.62 44.74
C ILE A 94 -10.84 39.64 44.85
N VAL A 95 -10.23 38.47 44.82
CA VAL A 95 -8.77 38.31 44.76
C VAL A 95 -8.44 37.74 43.39
N THR A 96 -7.83 38.56 42.56
CA THR A 96 -7.30 38.20 41.25
C THR A 96 -5.81 37.89 41.36
N THR A 97 -5.32 37.10 40.40
CA THR A 97 -3.92 36.67 40.26
C THR A 97 -2.88 37.80 40.26
N ASP A 98 -3.28 39.05 40.01
CA ASP A 98 -2.41 40.22 39.94
C ASP A 98 -2.22 40.97 41.27
N ASP A 99 -3.11 40.81 42.25
CA ASP A 99 -3.18 41.72 43.41
C ASP A 99 -2.63 41.15 44.73
N SER A 100 -2.45 39.83 44.89
CA SER A 100 -2.13 39.22 46.19
C SER A 100 -0.69 38.72 46.39
N GLY A 101 0.14 38.58 45.34
CA GLY A 101 1.52 38.05 45.46
C GLY A 101 1.63 36.57 45.86
N ASP A 102 0.59 35.98 46.42
CA ASP A 102 0.33 34.54 46.47
C ASP A 102 -0.57 34.20 45.27
N GLU A 103 -0.04 33.48 44.28
CA GLU A 103 -0.77 33.03 43.09
C GLU A 103 -1.86 32.02 43.51
N PRO A 104 -3.16 32.28 43.27
CA PRO A 104 -4.11 31.18 43.20
C PRO A 104 -3.70 30.27 42.04
N ASP A 105 -3.76 28.95 42.23
CA ASP A 105 -3.34 27.95 41.22
C ASP A 105 -3.96 28.29 39.85
N SER A 106 -3.12 28.69 38.90
CA SER A 106 -3.54 28.94 37.51
C SER A 106 -3.66 27.60 36.79
N PHE A 107 -4.81 27.36 36.15
CA PHE A 107 -5.05 26.14 35.38
C PHE A 107 -4.49 26.22 33.97
N ALA A 108 -3.97 27.37 33.55
CA ALA A 108 -3.46 27.57 32.19
C ALA A 108 -2.36 26.55 31.81
N ALA A 109 -1.45 26.24 32.74
CA ALA A 109 -0.41 25.24 32.50
C ALA A 109 -0.98 23.82 32.40
N ALA A 110 -2.00 23.49 33.19
CA ALA A 110 -2.67 22.20 33.10
C ALA A 110 -3.42 22.07 31.76
N PHE A 111 -4.20 23.09 31.36
CA PHE A 111 -4.91 23.09 30.09
C PHE A 111 -3.94 22.96 28.90
N GLN A 112 -2.80 23.64 28.96
CA GLN A 112 -1.77 23.50 27.94
C GLN A 112 -1.20 22.08 27.89
N ALA A 113 -0.92 21.46 29.04
CA ALA A 113 -0.41 20.08 29.08
C ALA A 113 -1.41 19.07 28.47
N ILE A 114 -2.72 19.31 28.63
CA ILE A 114 -3.77 18.48 28.00
C ILE A 114 -3.68 18.59 26.47
N ARG A 115 -3.62 19.82 25.94
CA ARG A 115 -3.46 20.06 24.49
C ARG A 115 -2.19 19.44 23.95
N ASP A 116 -1.06 19.71 24.60
CA ASP A 116 0.25 19.19 24.18
C ASP A 116 0.23 17.66 24.12
N THR A 117 -0.48 17.00 25.06
CA THR A 117 -0.66 15.54 25.06
C THR A 117 -1.46 15.10 23.83
N ILE A 118 -2.65 15.67 23.60
CA ILE A 118 -3.50 15.35 22.45
C ILE A 118 -2.76 15.59 21.13
N ASP A 119 -2.15 16.76 20.97
CA ASP A 119 -1.43 17.15 19.77
C ASP A 119 -0.23 16.21 19.54
N SER A 120 0.54 15.87 20.57
CA SER A 120 1.68 14.95 20.42
C SER A 120 1.30 13.55 19.93
N VAL A 121 0.12 13.06 20.32
CA VAL A 121 -0.42 11.75 19.95
C VAL A 121 -0.96 11.76 18.52
N LEU A 122 -1.61 12.86 18.12
CA LEU A 122 -2.31 12.99 16.85
C LEU A 122 -1.47 13.57 15.72
N ASP A 123 -0.42 14.34 16.04
CA ASP A 123 0.51 14.98 15.10
C ASP A 123 0.96 14.07 13.95
N PRO A 124 1.39 12.80 14.19
CA PRO A 124 1.80 11.91 13.11
C PRO A 124 0.68 11.66 12.07
N TRP A 125 -0.57 11.70 12.51
CA TRP A 125 -1.75 11.28 11.75
C TRP A 125 -2.42 12.41 10.98
N LEU A 126 -1.92 13.65 11.07
CA LEU A 126 -2.55 14.82 10.44
C LEU A 126 -2.32 14.93 8.92
N ASP A 127 -1.31 14.23 8.41
CA ASP A 127 -0.92 14.26 7.00
C ASP A 127 -0.85 12.83 6.45
N LEU A 128 -1.92 12.05 6.65
CA LEU A 128 -2.04 10.76 6.01
C LEU A 128 -2.22 10.94 4.50
N PRO A 129 -1.54 10.14 3.67
CA PRO A 129 -1.67 10.21 2.23
C PRO A 129 -3.09 9.82 1.79
N ASP A 130 -3.57 10.48 0.74
CA ASP A 130 -4.84 10.16 0.10
C ASP A 130 -4.79 8.71 -0.46
N PRO A 131 -5.66 7.79 -0.01
CA PRO A 131 -5.70 6.42 -0.52
C PRO A 131 -5.89 6.37 -2.05
N SER A 132 -6.51 7.37 -2.67
CA SER A 132 -6.67 7.43 -4.13
C SER A 132 -5.33 7.57 -4.88
N ALA A 133 -4.30 8.12 -4.22
CA ALA A 133 -2.96 8.25 -4.80
C ALA A 133 -2.32 6.89 -5.12
N VAL A 134 -2.73 5.82 -4.42
CA VAL A 134 -2.24 4.45 -4.64
C VAL A 134 -2.92 3.78 -5.84
N GLU A 135 -4.09 4.28 -6.28
CA GLU A 135 -4.84 3.70 -7.40
C GLU A 135 -4.05 3.75 -8.72
N GLY A 136 -3.28 4.82 -8.92
CA GLY A 136 -2.36 4.93 -10.06
C GLY A 136 -1.35 3.79 -10.09
N GLU A 137 -0.83 3.38 -8.94
CA GLU A 137 0.15 2.30 -8.81
C GLU A 137 -0.47 0.92 -9.07
N ILE A 138 -1.67 0.68 -8.53
CA ILE A 138 -2.44 -0.53 -8.81
C ILE A 138 -2.69 -0.66 -10.33
N ASN A 139 -3.07 0.44 -10.98
CA ASN A 139 -3.33 0.46 -12.43
C ASN A 139 -2.04 0.27 -13.26
N ASN A 140 -0.90 0.79 -12.81
CA ASN A 140 0.40 0.54 -13.44
C ASN A 140 0.80 -0.94 -13.35
N CYS A 141 0.66 -1.57 -12.17
CA CYS A 141 0.89 -3.01 -11.99
C CYS A 141 -0.05 -3.86 -12.85
N ARG A 142 -1.34 -3.50 -12.89
CA ARG A 142 -2.35 -4.18 -13.70
C ARG A 142 -2.03 -4.09 -15.19
N SER A 143 -1.53 -2.94 -15.66
CA SER A 143 -1.12 -2.77 -17.06
C SER A 143 -0.03 -3.76 -17.47
N VAL A 144 1.00 -3.95 -16.63
CA VAL A 144 2.04 -4.97 -16.86
C VAL A 144 1.43 -6.38 -16.91
N TRP A 145 0.53 -6.70 -15.97
CA TRP A 145 -0.13 -8.01 -15.94
C TRP A 145 -0.98 -8.28 -17.19
N ILE A 146 -1.69 -7.26 -17.70
CA ILE A 146 -2.47 -7.35 -18.94
C ILE A 146 -1.53 -7.61 -20.12
N GLU A 147 -0.49 -6.80 -20.31
CA GLU A 147 0.44 -6.95 -21.43
C GLU A 147 1.08 -8.35 -21.49
N LEU A 148 1.39 -8.94 -20.33
CA LEU A 148 1.92 -10.29 -20.22
C LEU A 148 0.93 -11.41 -20.58
N GLY A 149 -0.30 -11.11 -20.98
CA GLY A 149 -1.31 -12.12 -21.31
C GLY A 149 -2.34 -12.35 -20.21
N GLY A 150 -2.58 -11.35 -19.36
CA GLY A 150 -3.71 -11.36 -18.43
C GLY A 150 -5.06 -11.40 -19.16
N GLU A 151 -6.05 -12.05 -18.56
CA GLU A 151 -7.43 -12.01 -19.08
C GLU A 151 -7.99 -10.59 -18.96
N GLY A 152 -8.71 -10.13 -19.98
CA GLY A 152 -9.30 -8.80 -19.96
C GLY A 152 -10.30 -8.65 -18.81
N ALA A 153 -10.09 -7.68 -17.93
CA ALA A 153 -11.06 -7.28 -16.93
C ALA A 153 -12.04 -6.24 -17.52
N THR A 154 -13.34 -6.37 -17.24
CA THR A 154 -14.25 -5.23 -17.36
C THR A 154 -14.06 -4.33 -16.16
N VAL A 155 -13.48 -3.14 -16.37
CA VAL A 155 -13.36 -2.10 -15.35
C VAL A 155 -14.49 -1.12 -15.56
N THR A 156 -15.31 -0.89 -14.54
CA THR A 156 -16.31 0.19 -14.58
C THR A 156 -15.67 1.43 -13.98
N VAL A 157 -15.41 2.45 -14.80
CA VAL A 157 -14.95 3.77 -14.35
C VAL A 157 -16.11 4.74 -14.60
N ASP A 158 -16.58 5.44 -13.57
CA ASP A 158 -17.69 6.41 -13.65
C ASP A 158 -18.95 5.88 -14.37
N GLY A 159 -19.35 4.65 -14.04
CA GLY A 159 -20.53 4.00 -14.62
C GLY A 159 -20.36 3.55 -16.09
N SER A 160 -19.19 3.76 -16.68
CA SER A 160 -18.85 3.29 -18.02
C SER A 160 -18.04 2.00 -17.95
N ILE A 161 -18.53 0.94 -18.58
CA ILE A 161 -17.82 -0.35 -18.67
C ILE A 161 -16.73 -0.21 -19.75
N SER A 162 -15.48 -0.16 -19.32
CA SER A 162 -14.30 -0.32 -20.18
C SER A 162 -13.84 -1.77 -20.15
N THR A 163 -13.93 -2.46 -21.28
CA THR A 163 -13.28 -3.76 -21.46
C THR A 163 -11.79 -3.55 -21.63
N VAL A 164 -11.00 -4.03 -20.68
CA VAL A 164 -9.56 -4.14 -20.85
C VAL A 164 -9.28 -5.23 -21.88
N PRO A 165 -8.45 -4.97 -22.92
CA PRO A 165 -8.08 -5.97 -23.91
C PRO A 165 -7.40 -7.19 -23.25
N VAL A 166 -7.66 -8.39 -23.77
CA VAL A 166 -6.88 -9.58 -23.40
C VAL A 166 -5.44 -9.38 -23.88
N GLY A 167 -4.46 -9.69 -23.03
CA GLY A 167 -3.05 -9.59 -23.40
C GLY A 167 -2.70 -10.51 -24.56
N LYS A 168 -2.00 -9.97 -25.55
CA LYS A 168 -1.71 -10.69 -26.80
C LYS A 168 -0.59 -11.73 -26.66
N VAL A 169 0.25 -11.67 -25.61
CA VAL A 169 1.30 -12.67 -25.36
C VAL A 169 0.71 -14.07 -25.26
N ALA A 170 -0.33 -14.28 -24.45
CA ALA A 170 -0.94 -15.60 -24.26
C ALA A 170 -1.43 -16.23 -25.59
N SER A 171 -2.10 -15.44 -26.43
CA SER A 171 -2.57 -15.91 -27.74
C SER A 171 -1.44 -16.28 -28.69
N ASN A 172 -0.35 -15.50 -28.73
CA ASN A 172 0.81 -15.81 -29.56
C ASN A 172 1.54 -17.06 -29.06
N LEU A 173 1.64 -17.25 -27.75
CA LEU A 173 2.25 -18.45 -27.15
C LEU A 173 1.49 -19.73 -27.49
N GLU A 174 0.16 -19.68 -27.49
CA GLU A 174 -0.68 -20.80 -27.91
C GLU A 174 -0.42 -21.15 -29.39
N GLN A 175 -0.37 -20.15 -30.27
CA GLN A 175 -0.08 -20.36 -31.69
C GLN A 175 1.34 -20.91 -31.91
N ILE A 176 2.37 -20.39 -31.24
CA ILE A 176 3.74 -20.92 -31.32
C ILE A 176 3.78 -22.39 -30.91
N THR A 177 3.08 -22.75 -29.82
CA THR A 177 3.03 -24.13 -29.32
C THR A 177 2.33 -25.06 -30.30
N LEU A 178 1.25 -24.62 -30.94
CA LEU A 178 0.54 -25.41 -31.96
C LEU A 178 1.37 -25.58 -33.23
N LEU A 179 1.91 -24.49 -33.77
CA LEU A 179 2.69 -24.50 -35.01
C LEU A 179 3.98 -25.31 -34.89
N THR A 180 4.65 -25.30 -33.73
CA THR A 180 5.85 -26.12 -33.51
C THR A 180 5.58 -27.62 -33.45
N GLN A 181 4.34 -28.07 -33.22
CA GLN A 181 3.98 -29.49 -33.32
C GLN A 181 3.98 -29.99 -34.77
N GLU A 182 3.86 -29.08 -35.74
CA GLU A 182 3.86 -29.40 -37.17
C GLU A 182 5.29 -29.50 -37.75
N LEU A 183 6.31 -29.12 -36.99
CA LEU A 183 7.72 -29.26 -37.36
C LEU A 183 8.25 -30.65 -36.92
N GLN A 184 9.08 -31.27 -37.76
CA GLN A 184 9.72 -32.55 -37.47
C GLN A 184 11.24 -32.47 -37.59
N GLY A 185 11.94 -33.27 -36.78
CA GLY A 185 13.39 -33.44 -36.80
C GLY A 185 14.08 -32.91 -35.53
N ASN A 186 15.30 -33.41 -35.29
CA ASN A 186 16.04 -33.17 -34.04
C ASN A 186 16.19 -31.69 -33.66
N ALA A 187 16.33 -30.79 -34.66
CA ALA A 187 16.42 -29.35 -34.43
C ALA A 187 15.08 -28.75 -33.96
N ALA A 188 13.97 -29.16 -34.58
CA ALA A 188 12.64 -28.73 -34.18
C ALA A 188 12.28 -29.26 -32.78
N ASP A 189 12.64 -30.52 -32.48
CA ASP A 189 12.43 -31.11 -31.16
C ASP A 189 13.24 -30.37 -30.08
N ALA A 190 14.52 -30.07 -30.33
CA ALA A 190 15.36 -29.32 -29.40
C ALA A 190 14.85 -27.90 -29.15
N PHE A 191 14.42 -27.19 -30.21
CA PHE A 191 13.81 -25.86 -30.06
C PHE A 191 12.51 -25.91 -29.25
N ARG A 192 11.66 -26.90 -29.53
CA ARG A 192 10.39 -27.09 -28.83
C ARG A 192 10.61 -27.39 -27.34
N GLU A 193 11.48 -28.34 -27.03
CA GLU A 193 11.72 -28.81 -25.65
C GLU A 193 12.44 -27.77 -24.80
N ASN A 194 13.45 -27.09 -25.35
CA ASN A 194 14.29 -26.20 -24.56
C ASN A 194 13.79 -24.76 -24.49
N PHE A 195 12.92 -24.33 -25.41
CA PHE A 195 12.46 -22.93 -25.47
C PHE A 195 10.94 -22.80 -25.51
N VAL A 196 10.24 -23.46 -26.44
CA VAL A 196 8.78 -23.25 -26.61
C VAL A 196 7.95 -23.81 -25.45
N LEU A 197 8.24 -25.02 -24.98
CA LEU A 197 7.49 -25.63 -23.88
C LEU A 197 7.67 -24.89 -22.54
N PRO A 198 8.88 -24.42 -22.18
CA PRO A 198 9.07 -23.63 -20.95
C PRO A 198 8.50 -22.21 -21.01
N LEU A 199 8.48 -21.57 -22.18
CA LEU A 199 8.13 -20.16 -22.36
C LEU A 199 6.78 -19.75 -21.74
N PRO A 200 5.65 -20.47 -21.93
CA PRO A 200 4.39 -20.14 -21.26
C PRO A 200 4.47 -20.20 -19.72
N GLY A 201 5.25 -21.13 -19.18
CA GLY A 201 5.48 -21.25 -17.74
C GLY A 201 6.24 -20.03 -17.20
N THR A 202 7.31 -19.62 -17.89
CA THR A 202 8.08 -18.42 -17.54
C THR A 202 7.21 -17.17 -17.56
N VAL A 203 6.44 -16.95 -18.63
CA VAL A 203 5.51 -15.80 -18.72
C VAL A 203 4.48 -15.84 -17.60
N THR A 204 3.94 -17.01 -17.26
CA THR A 204 2.98 -17.18 -16.16
C THR A 204 3.58 -16.78 -14.81
N ASN A 205 4.84 -17.16 -14.55
CA ASN A 205 5.53 -16.79 -13.31
C ASN A 205 5.82 -15.28 -13.24
N LEU A 206 6.18 -14.64 -14.36
CA LEU A 206 6.36 -13.18 -14.41
C LEU A 206 5.02 -12.43 -14.20
N LYS A 207 3.91 -12.95 -14.75
CA LYS A 207 2.56 -12.43 -14.46
C LYS A 207 2.23 -12.51 -12.98
N ALA A 208 2.58 -13.61 -12.31
CA ALA A 208 2.33 -13.78 -10.88
C ALA A 208 3.03 -12.70 -10.04
N ILE A 209 4.27 -12.33 -10.40
CA ILE A 209 4.99 -11.22 -9.76
C ILE A 209 4.26 -9.89 -9.97
N ALA A 210 3.80 -9.59 -11.19
CA ALA A 210 3.05 -8.37 -11.48
C ALA A 210 1.72 -8.30 -10.70
N ALA A 211 1.00 -9.42 -10.59
CA ALA A 211 -0.22 -9.52 -9.79
C ALA A 211 0.07 -9.31 -8.29
N PHE A 212 1.16 -9.88 -7.79
CA PHE A 212 1.60 -9.72 -6.41
C PHE A 212 1.98 -8.25 -6.08
N LEU A 213 2.67 -7.55 -6.99
CA LEU A 213 2.94 -6.11 -6.85
C LEU A 213 1.65 -5.27 -6.82
N SER A 214 0.62 -5.66 -7.59
CA SER A 214 -0.69 -5.00 -7.54
C SER A 214 -1.41 -5.25 -6.22
N LEU A 215 -1.36 -6.48 -5.69
CA LEU A 215 -1.99 -6.84 -4.41
C LEU A 215 -1.37 -6.06 -3.26
N THR A 216 -0.03 -6.05 -3.17
CA THR A 216 0.69 -5.32 -2.11
C THR A 216 0.39 -3.82 -2.13
N ALA A 217 0.30 -3.20 -3.32
CA ALA A 217 -0.14 -1.81 -3.44
C ALA A 217 -1.60 -1.60 -2.97
N ALA A 218 -2.53 -2.47 -3.37
CA ALA A 218 -3.92 -2.38 -2.92
C ALA A 218 -4.07 -2.53 -1.39
N CYS A 219 -3.18 -3.28 -0.76
CA CYS A 219 -3.24 -3.45 0.69
C CYS A 219 -2.74 -2.22 1.43
N GLU A 220 -1.71 -1.54 0.93
CA GLU A 220 -1.33 -0.20 1.45
C GLU A 220 -2.50 0.79 1.33
N GLN A 221 -3.24 0.77 0.22
CA GLN A 221 -4.43 1.61 0.06
C GLN A 221 -5.48 1.31 1.14
N VAL A 222 -5.77 0.04 1.40
CA VAL A 222 -6.72 -0.37 2.44
C VAL A 222 -6.22 0.01 3.84
N ILE A 223 -4.94 -0.19 4.14
CA ILE A 223 -4.33 0.22 5.43
C ILE A 223 -4.51 1.72 5.64
N MET A 224 -4.30 2.54 4.61
CA MET A 224 -4.45 4.00 4.70
C MET A 224 -5.88 4.44 4.94
N GLN A 225 -6.82 3.85 4.20
CA GLN A 225 -8.22 4.14 4.36
C GLN A 225 -8.72 3.74 5.75
N ALA A 226 -8.32 2.55 6.22
CA ALA A 226 -8.65 2.06 7.54
C ALA A 226 -8.01 2.94 8.64
N ALA A 227 -6.74 3.28 8.52
CA ALA A 227 -6.05 4.15 9.47
C ALA A 227 -6.72 5.51 9.61
N GLY A 228 -7.07 6.16 8.49
CA GLY A 228 -7.77 7.45 8.49
C GLY A 228 -9.16 7.39 9.12
N THR A 229 -9.88 6.28 8.91
CA THR A 229 -11.20 6.05 9.51
C THR A 229 -11.08 5.77 11.00
N GLU A 230 -10.18 4.88 11.40
CA GLU A 230 -10.00 4.47 12.80
C GLU A 230 -9.44 5.61 13.67
N ILE A 231 -8.56 6.47 13.15
CA ILE A 231 -8.10 7.63 13.93
C ILE A 231 -9.22 8.67 14.13
N ALA A 232 -10.03 8.94 13.11
CA ALA A 232 -11.17 9.85 13.24
C ALA A 232 -12.21 9.32 14.23
N ASN A 233 -12.49 8.01 14.17
CA ASN A 233 -13.38 7.34 15.12
C ASN A 233 -12.80 7.37 16.54
N ALA A 234 -11.50 7.12 16.73
CA ALA A 234 -10.85 7.18 18.04
C ALA A 234 -10.96 8.57 18.67
N VAL A 235 -10.74 9.65 17.89
CA VAL A 235 -10.88 11.04 18.36
C VAL A 235 -12.33 11.35 18.71
N TYR A 236 -13.29 10.97 17.87
CA TYR A 236 -14.72 11.19 18.13
C TYR A 236 -15.19 10.44 19.39
N LEU A 237 -14.82 9.18 19.54
CA LEU A 237 -15.24 8.36 20.67
C LEU A 237 -14.58 8.83 21.97
N ALA A 238 -13.29 9.21 21.94
CA ALA A 238 -12.63 9.84 23.08
C ALA A 238 -13.32 11.15 23.49
N ARG A 239 -13.74 11.99 22.52
CA ARG A 239 -14.48 13.22 22.79
C ARG A 239 -15.80 12.91 23.49
N GLU A 240 -16.63 12.02 22.95
CA GLU A 240 -17.92 11.63 23.55
C GLU A 240 -17.74 11.05 24.97
N SER A 241 -16.65 10.33 25.16
CA SER A 241 -16.20 9.79 26.43
C SER A 241 -15.86 10.87 27.46
N PHE A 242 -15.09 11.90 27.07
CA PHE A 242 -14.82 13.05 27.92
C PHE A 242 -16.10 13.86 28.21
N ASP A 243 -16.97 14.06 27.21
CA ASP A 243 -18.26 14.75 27.39
C ASP A 243 -19.14 14.00 28.41
N ALA A 244 -19.15 12.66 28.39
CA ALA A 244 -19.91 11.87 29.36
C ALA A 244 -19.39 12.03 30.79
N ILE A 245 -18.07 12.14 31.00
CA ILE A 245 -17.47 12.42 32.31
C ILE A 245 -17.95 13.78 32.82
N TRP A 246 -17.92 14.82 31.99
CA TRP A 246 -18.38 16.15 32.34
C TRP A 246 -19.87 16.19 32.69
N GLU A 247 -20.69 15.46 31.94
CA GLU A 247 -22.15 15.43 32.12
C GLU A 247 -22.62 14.45 33.22
N GLU A 248 -21.70 13.83 33.95
CA GLU A 248 -21.96 12.78 34.94
C GLU A 248 -22.83 11.63 34.36
N ARG A 249 -22.64 11.31 33.07
CA ARG A 249 -23.36 10.24 32.36
C ARG A 249 -22.56 8.94 32.35
N GLU A 250 -23.29 7.82 32.27
CA GLU A 250 -22.67 6.53 31.95
C GLU A 250 -22.03 6.60 30.56
N CYS A 251 -20.79 6.13 30.46
CA CYS A 251 -20.04 6.06 29.22
C CYS A 251 -19.80 4.59 28.83
N GLN A 252 -19.99 4.27 27.55
CA GLN A 252 -19.70 2.95 26.99
C GLN A 252 -18.31 2.99 26.36
N TRP A 253 -17.34 2.33 27.01
CA TRP A 253 -15.92 2.38 26.63
C TRP A 253 -15.46 1.19 25.77
N SER A 254 -16.42 0.40 25.26
CA SER A 254 -16.16 -0.78 24.42
C SER A 254 -15.48 -0.47 23.08
N TRP A 255 -15.29 0.81 22.74
CA TRP A 255 -14.65 1.25 21.51
C TRP A 255 -13.12 1.14 21.52
N ILE A 256 -12.47 1.21 22.68
CA ILE A 256 -11.00 1.20 22.80
C ILE A 256 -10.37 -0.02 22.11
N PRO A 257 -10.82 -1.27 22.38
CA PRO A 257 -10.26 -2.44 21.71
C PRO A 257 -10.68 -2.58 20.23
N GLN A 258 -11.64 -1.77 19.75
CA GLN A 258 -12.06 -1.78 18.34
C GLN A 258 -11.11 -0.95 17.46
N VAL A 259 -10.42 0.04 18.03
CA VAL A 259 -9.43 0.85 17.31
C VAL A 259 -8.27 -0.03 16.87
N GLY A 260 -7.97 -0.03 15.56
CA GLY A 260 -6.94 -0.89 14.99
C GLY A 260 -7.44 -2.23 14.45
N SER A 261 -8.72 -2.61 14.66
CA SER A 261 -9.20 -3.96 14.38
C SER A 261 -9.24 -4.29 12.89
N LEU A 262 -9.57 -3.32 12.02
CA LEU A 262 -9.61 -3.51 10.58
C LEU A 262 -8.21 -3.81 10.03
N ILE A 263 -7.21 -3.07 10.53
CA ILE A 263 -5.81 -3.19 10.09
C ILE A 263 -5.18 -4.49 10.59
N ALA A 264 -5.54 -4.97 11.79
CA ALA A 264 -5.10 -6.27 12.28
C ALA A 264 -5.52 -7.43 11.36
N GLY A 265 -6.71 -7.35 10.75
CA GLY A 265 -7.18 -8.31 9.75
C GLY A 265 -6.29 -8.38 8.50
N VAL A 266 -5.72 -7.25 8.07
CA VAL A 266 -4.81 -7.19 6.91
C VAL A 266 -3.52 -7.93 7.23
N ALA A 267 -2.93 -7.69 8.40
CA ALA A 267 -1.71 -8.38 8.85
C ALA A 267 -1.90 -9.91 8.90
N ALA A 268 -3.03 -10.37 9.44
CA ALA A 268 -3.35 -11.81 9.52
C ALA A 268 -3.45 -12.47 8.13
N THR A 269 -3.93 -11.71 7.13
CA THR A 269 -4.14 -12.18 5.77
C THR A 269 -2.83 -12.43 5.02
N PHE A 270 -1.81 -11.58 5.21
CA PHE A 270 -0.50 -11.71 4.54
C PHE A 270 0.39 -12.82 5.10
N SER A 271 0.26 -13.19 6.38
CA SER A 271 1.09 -14.25 6.98
C SER A 271 1.04 -15.65 6.31
N LYS A 272 0.24 -15.84 5.25
CA LYS A 272 -0.07 -17.13 4.60
C LYS A 272 0.02 -17.09 3.06
N LEU A 273 0.55 -16.04 2.43
CA LEU A 273 0.47 -15.90 0.98
C LEU A 273 1.45 -16.83 0.22
N SER A 274 0.97 -17.49 -0.83
CA SER A 274 1.78 -18.27 -1.78
C SER A 274 1.70 -17.67 -3.19
N LEU A 275 2.79 -17.73 -3.97
CA LEU A 275 2.95 -17.12 -5.30
C LEU A 275 2.13 -17.75 -6.45
N ASP A 276 1.07 -18.47 -6.15
CA ASP A 276 0.12 -18.92 -7.18
C ASP A 276 -0.89 -17.80 -7.50
N VAL A 277 -1.07 -17.51 -8.79
CA VAL A 277 -1.97 -16.46 -9.31
C VAL A 277 -3.39 -16.63 -8.75
N THR A 278 -3.88 -17.86 -8.63
CA THR A 278 -5.23 -18.14 -8.09
C THR A 278 -5.34 -17.75 -6.61
N SER A 279 -4.29 -18.02 -5.84
CA SER A 279 -4.24 -17.72 -4.41
C SER A 279 -4.15 -16.21 -4.16
N ILE A 280 -3.43 -15.48 -5.00
CA ILE A 280 -3.32 -14.01 -4.96
C ILE A 280 -4.70 -13.35 -5.10
N PHE A 281 -5.55 -13.82 -6.03
CA PHE A 281 -6.89 -13.24 -6.22
C PHE A 281 -7.84 -13.53 -5.06
N VAL A 282 -7.78 -14.71 -4.43
CA VAL A 282 -8.59 -15.03 -3.25
C VAL A 282 -8.19 -14.14 -2.06
N VAL A 283 -6.89 -13.91 -1.89
CA VAL A 283 -6.38 -13.02 -0.85
C VAL A 283 -6.84 -11.58 -1.08
N PHE A 284 -6.79 -11.10 -2.33
CA PHE A 284 -7.27 -9.77 -2.70
C PHE A 284 -8.74 -9.54 -2.28
N ASP A 285 -9.63 -10.47 -2.60
CA ASP A 285 -11.06 -10.39 -2.25
C ASP A 285 -11.31 -10.44 -0.73
N ASN A 286 -10.48 -11.19 0.02
CA ASN A 286 -10.58 -11.25 1.48
C ASN A 286 -10.11 -9.96 2.15
N VAL A 287 -9.03 -9.33 1.66
CA VAL A 287 -8.54 -8.04 2.21
C VAL A 287 -9.61 -6.96 2.06
N LEU A 288 -10.35 -6.96 0.94
CA LEU A 288 -11.45 -6.01 0.71
C LEU A 288 -12.69 -6.24 1.61
N LYS A 289 -12.76 -7.39 2.31
CA LYS A 289 -13.94 -7.81 3.10
C LYS A 289 -13.74 -7.73 4.61
N LEU A 290 -12.59 -7.26 5.08
CA LEU A 290 -12.31 -7.17 6.51
C LEU A 290 -13.26 -6.15 7.15
N VAL A 291 -14.10 -6.63 8.07
CA VAL A 291 -15.05 -5.83 8.88
C VAL A 291 -14.97 -6.32 10.32
N ASP A 292 -14.88 -5.33 11.22
CA ASP A 292 -14.86 -5.27 12.69
C ASP A 292 -14.90 -6.56 13.52
N GLN A 293 -14.04 -6.55 14.54
CA GLN A 293 -14.03 -7.54 15.60
C GLN A 293 -14.66 -6.97 16.88
N GLU A 294 -15.69 -7.63 17.41
CA GLU A 294 -16.27 -7.29 18.72
C GLU A 294 -15.31 -7.68 19.86
N VAL A 295 -15.07 -6.74 20.77
CA VAL A 295 -14.28 -6.97 21.99
C VAL A 295 -15.00 -6.34 23.20
N SER A 296 -14.76 -6.93 24.37
CA SER A 296 -15.50 -6.73 25.62
C SER A 296 -15.32 -5.36 26.27
N GLU A 297 -16.30 -5.04 27.11
CA GLU A 297 -16.43 -3.82 27.92
C GLU A 297 -15.39 -3.74 29.06
N GLU A 298 -14.80 -2.57 29.23
CA GLU A 298 -14.08 -2.16 30.45
C GLU A 298 -14.76 -0.92 31.06
N ASP A 299 -14.75 -0.82 32.39
CA ASP A 299 -15.29 0.32 33.13
C ASP A 299 -14.18 1.35 33.39
N ILE A 300 -14.23 2.48 32.68
CA ILE A 300 -13.35 3.65 32.85
C ILE A 300 -14.18 4.77 33.50
N VAL A 301 -13.63 5.46 34.51
CA VAL A 301 -14.43 6.33 35.41
C VAL A 301 -13.90 7.76 35.56
N THR A 302 -12.68 8.07 35.11
CA THR A 302 -12.06 9.40 35.33
C THR A 302 -11.44 10.01 34.06
N TYR A 303 -11.12 11.32 34.11
CA TYR A 303 -10.37 12.02 33.05
C TYR A 303 -9.03 11.32 32.75
N ASP A 304 -8.26 10.98 33.78
CA ASP A 304 -6.93 10.36 33.60
C ASP A 304 -7.06 8.98 32.96
N ASP A 305 -8.06 8.20 33.34
CA ASP A 305 -8.32 6.89 32.73
C ASP A 305 -8.73 7.03 31.25
N CYS A 306 -9.57 8.01 30.91
CA CYS A 306 -9.98 8.30 29.54
C CYS A 306 -8.80 8.74 28.66
N MET A 307 -7.94 9.63 29.17
CA MET A 307 -6.75 10.08 28.44
C MET A 307 -5.77 8.94 28.21
N ALA A 308 -5.54 8.10 29.23
CA ALA A 308 -4.69 6.91 29.09
C ALA A 308 -5.23 5.94 28.04
N ALA A 309 -6.54 5.67 28.05
CA ALA A 309 -7.20 4.82 27.07
C ALA A 309 -7.13 5.37 25.64
N PHE A 310 -7.30 6.69 25.46
CA PHE A 310 -7.15 7.32 24.15
C PHE A 310 -5.72 7.16 23.61
N ILE A 311 -4.71 7.41 24.45
CA ILE A 311 -3.29 7.20 24.09
C ILE A 311 -3.04 5.74 23.71
N GLU A 312 -3.58 4.79 24.47
CA GLU A 312 -3.44 3.36 24.21
C GLU A 312 -4.11 2.94 22.90
N ALA A 313 -5.31 3.44 22.61
CA ALA A 313 -6.03 3.16 21.37
C ALA A 313 -5.23 3.64 20.14
N VAL A 314 -4.74 4.88 20.15
CA VAL A 314 -3.89 5.42 19.05
C VAL A 314 -2.56 4.66 18.96
N GLY A 315 -1.98 4.27 20.10
CA GLY A 315 -0.78 3.43 20.15
C GLY A 315 -1.02 2.05 19.52
N THR A 316 -2.18 1.44 19.77
CA THR A 316 -2.60 0.15 19.19
C THR A 316 -2.79 0.28 17.68
N LEU A 317 -3.40 1.37 17.21
CA LEU A 317 -3.52 1.68 15.79
C LEU A 317 -2.14 1.71 15.11
N HIS A 318 -1.17 2.45 15.68
CA HIS A 318 0.21 2.48 15.18
C HIS A 318 0.84 1.08 15.12
N GLN A 319 0.68 0.27 16.16
CA GLN A 319 1.23 -1.09 16.21
C GLN A 319 0.63 -1.98 15.13
N ASN A 320 -0.69 -1.88 14.89
CA ASN A 320 -1.38 -2.67 13.88
C ASN A 320 -0.96 -2.26 12.46
N VAL A 321 -0.83 -0.96 12.19
CA VAL A 321 -0.27 -0.45 10.92
C VAL A 321 1.14 -1.00 10.70
N SER A 322 2.00 -0.91 11.73
CA SER A 322 3.37 -1.43 11.66
C SER A 322 3.41 -2.94 11.40
N ALA A 323 2.54 -3.71 12.06
CA ALA A 323 2.47 -5.16 11.88
C ALA A 323 1.98 -5.54 10.47
N ALA A 324 0.99 -4.82 9.93
CA ALA A 324 0.49 -5.04 8.58
C ALA A 324 1.55 -4.73 7.52
N GLU A 325 2.22 -3.59 7.62
CA GLU A 325 3.32 -3.21 6.71
C GLU A 325 4.50 -4.16 6.80
N GLU A 326 4.85 -4.61 8.01
CA GLU A 326 5.92 -5.60 8.20
C GLU A 326 5.56 -6.94 7.57
N ALA A 327 4.31 -7.40 7.68
CA ALA A 327 3.83 -8.60 7.00
C ALA A 327 3.96 -8.48 5.48
N ILE A 328 3.51 -7.35 4.90
CA ILE A 328 3.67 -7.05 3.47
C ILE A 328 5.15 -7.05 3.07
N ARG A 329 6.01 -6.38 3.85
CA ARG A 329 7.46 -6.32 3.59
C ARG A 329 8.10 -7.70 3.58
N GLN A 330 7.75 -8.55 4.55
CA GLN A 330 8.30 -9.92 4.64
C GLN A 330 7.85 -10.77 3.46
N ASP A 331 6.61 -10.64 3.02
CA ASP A 331 6.10 -11.35 1.85
C ASP A 331 6.77 -10.90 0.56
N ILE A 332 7.04 -9.60 0.39
CA ILE A 332 7.81 -9.09 -0.75
C ILE A 332 9.22 -9.68 -0.74
N LEU A 333 9.91 -9.67 0.39
CA LEU A 333 11.26 -10.23 0.52
C LEU A 333 11.30 -11.75 0.34
N SER A 334 10.29 -12.45 0.84
CA SER A 334 10.11 -13.89 0.64
C SER A 334 9.91 -14.19 -0.85
N THR A 335 9.06 -13.42 -1.51
CA THR A 335 8.81 -13.50 -2.95
C THR A 335 10.07 -13.27 -3.76
N GLU A 336 10.78 -12.17 -3.50
CA GLU A 336 12.04 -11.86 -4.17
C GLU A 336 13.06 -12.99 -3.98
N ARG A 337 13.18 -13.52 -2.75
CA ARG A 337 14.05 -14.66 -2.46
C ARG A 337 13.63 -15.89 -3.28
N ASN A 338 12.34 -16.22 -3.34
CA ASN A 338 11.84 -17.36 -4.09
C ASN A 338 12.14 -17.23 -5.59
N VAL A 339 11.97 -16.04 -6.17
CA VAL A 339 12.33 -15.77 -7.57
C VAL A 339 13.83 -16.00 -7.79
N ARG A 340 14.67 -15.47 -6.90
CA ARG A 340 16.14 -15.60 -6.98
C ARG A 340 16.65 -17.02 -6.75
N THR A 341 16.00 -17.82 -5.90
CA THR A 341 16.40 -19.21 -5.64
C THR A 341 15.89 -20.20 -6.67
N ASN A 342 14.90 -19.80 -7.49
CA ASN A 342 14.32 -20.63 -8.54
C ASN A 342 14.46 -19.94 -9.92
N PRO A 343 15.69 -19.65 -10.38
CA PRO A 343 15.92 -18.87 -11.59
C PRO A 343 15.32 -19.53 -12.84
N SER A 344 15.39 -20.86 -12.96
CA SER A 344 14.85 -21.60 -14.12
C SER A 344 13.33 -21.50 -14.29
N LEU A 345 12.59 -21.03 -13.28
CA LEU A 345 11.15 -20.80 -13.39
C LEU A 345 10.83 -19.39 -13.93
N HIS A 346 11.75 -18.45 -13.79
CA HIS A 346 11.52 -17.03 -14.04
C HIS A 346 12.39 -16.47 -15.17
N ASP A 347 13.42 -17.21 -15.55
CA ASP A 347 14.40 -16.87 -16.57
C ASP A 347 14.54 -18.04 -17.54
N LEU A 348 14.49 -17.71 -18.84
CA LEU A 348 14.55 -18.66 -19.93
C LEU A 348 15.62 -18.19 -20.90
N SER A 349 16.60 -19.04 -21.17
CA SER A 349 17.62 -18.78 -22.18
C SER A 349 17.48 -19.72 -23.35
N LEU A 350 17.65 -19.17 -24.56
CA LEU A 350 17.72 -19.97 -25.77
C LEU A 350 18.97 -20.84 -25.73
N SER A 351 18.76 -22.15 -25.75
CA SER A 351 19.85 -23.11 -25.94
C SER A 351 20.12 -23.32 -27.43
N SER A 352 21.36 -23.65 -27.76
CA SER A 352 21.79 -24.01 -29.11
C SER A 352 20.89 -25.11 -29.71
N ILE A 353 20.42 -24.88 -30.93
CA ILE A 353 19.61 -25.83 -31.69
C ILE A 353 20.57 -26.76 -32.44
N SER A 354 21.33 -27.60 -31.73
CA SER A 354 22.22 -28.55 -32.40
C SER A 354 21.43 -29.74 -32.92
N GLY A 355 21.27 -29.84 -34.25
CA GLY A 355 20.75 -31.05 -34.89
C GLY A 355 21.68 -32.23 -34.60
N GLY A 356 21.21 -33.22 -33.83
CA GLY A 356 21.95 -34.45 -33.61
C GLY A 356 22.41 -35.05 -34.93
N SER A 357 23.66 -35.53 -34.98
CA SER A 357 24.31 -36.08 -36.17
C SER A 357 23.52 -37.27 -36.73
N GLY A 358 22.60 -36.98 -37.64
CA GLY A 358 21.73 -37.95 -38.25
C GLY A 358 20.86 -37.24 -39.28
N ALA A 359 21.24 -37.36 -40.55
CA ALA A 359 20.40 -36.97 -41.66
C ALA A 359 19.12 -37.81 -41.64
N ALA A 360 18.09 -37.35 -40.95
CA ALA A 360 16.79 -37.99 -40.90
C ALA A 360 15.70 -36.92 -40.94
N SER A 361 15.16 -36.73 -42.15
CA SER A 361 13.83 -36.17 -42.44
C SER A 361 13.49 -34.84 -41.75
N LEU A 362 14.12 -33.76 -42.21
CA LEU A 362 13.57 -32.42 -42.03
C LEU A 362 12.32 -32.29 -42.93
N GLU A 363 11.14 -32.67 -42.44
CA GLU A 363 9.88 -32.08 -42.95
C GLU A 363 9.81 -30.65 -42.40
N TRP A 364 10.73 -29.80 -42.86
CA TRP A 364 10.87 -28.42 -42.46
C TRP A 364 9.94 -27.56 -43.31
N ARG A 365 8.80 -27.18 -42.73
CA ARG A 365 7.77 -26.41 -43.44
C ARG A 365 8.07 -24.92 -43.32
N HIS A 366 8.78 -24.37 -44.30
CA HIS A 366 9.21 -22.97 -44.30
C HIS A 366 8.10 -21.95 -43.96
N ALA A 367 6.89 -22.15 -44.50
CA ALA A 367 5.74 -21.27 -44.24
C ALA A 367 5.20 -21.34 -42.79
N ILE A 368 5.46 -22.43 -42.08
CA ILE A 368 5.13 -22.56 -40.64
C ILE A 368 6.16 -21.85 -39.80
N VAL A 369 7.43 -21.97 -40.18
CA VAL A 369 8.53 -21.29 -39.49
C VAL A 369 8.37 -19.77 -39.60
N ASP A 370 8.00 -19.24 -40.77
CA ASP A 370 7.71 -17.81 -40.93
C ASP A 370 6.57 -17.34 -40.00
N GLN A 371 5.55 -18.18 -39.76
CA GLN A 371 4.47 -17.86 -38.82
C GLN A 371 4.95 -17.89 -37.36
N ILE A 372 5.77 -18.88 -36.98
CA ILE A 372 6.36 -18.96 -35.64
C ILE A 372 7.23 -17.74 -35.36
N VAL A 373 8.05 -17.32 -36.31
CA VAL A 373 8.87 -16.10 -36.27
C VAL A 373 7.99 -14.88 -36.00
N GLY A 374 6.93 -14.67 -36.79
CA GLY A 374 6.02 -13.54 -36.58
C GLY A 374 5.33 -13.53 -35.21
N HIS A 375 4.99 -14.70 -34.66
CA HIS A 375 4.43 -14.80 -33.31
C HIS A 375 5.49 -14.53 -32.22
N LEU A 376 6.73 -15.00 -32.38
CA LEU A 376 7.83 -14.71 -31.45
C LEU A 376 8.19 -13.22 -31.43
N ASP A 377 8.20 -12.56 -32.59
CA ASP A 377 8.39 -11.12 -32.70
C ASP A 377 7.28 -10.36 -31.96
N SER A 378 6.02 -10.79 -32.13
CA SER A 378 4.88 -10.22 -31.42
C SER A 378 5.01 -10.41 -29.90
N VAL A 379 5.47 -11.58 -29.44
CA VAL A 379 5.76 -11.82 -28.02
C VAL A 379 6.83 -10.86 -27.50
N ALA A 380 7.94 -10.71 -28.22
CA ALA A 380 9.02 -9.79 -27.85
C ALA A 380 8.55 -8.32 -27.80
N GLU A 381 7.70 -7.90 -28.73
CA GLU A 381 7.10 -6.55 -28.74
C GLU A 381 6.27 -6.32 -27.47
N HIS A 382 5.34 -7.21 -27.14
CA HIS A 382 4.48 -7.08 -25.96
C HIS A 382 5.24 -7.19 -24.64
N LEU A 383 6.27 -8.06 -24.56
CA LEU A 383 7.19 -8.07 -23.42
C LEU A 383 7.91 -6.73 -23.28
N GLY A 384 8.28 -6.10 -24.40
CA GLY A 384 8.86 -4.76 -24.41
C GLY A 384 7.91 -3.68 -23.90
N ASP A 385 6.62 -3.75 -24.21
CA ASP A 385 5.63 -2.81 -23.71
C ASP A 385 5.33 -3.01 -22.22
N ALA A 386 5.24 -4.26 -21.76
CA ALA A 386 5.18 -4.59 -20.34
C ALA A 386 6.40 -4.03 -19.58
N GLN A 387 7.60 -4.21 -20.13
CA GLN A 387 8.84 -3.71 -19.54
C GLN A 387 8.85 -2.17 -19.42
N LYS A 388 8.38 -1.45 -20.44
CA LYS A 388 8.30 0.04 -20.43
C LYS A 388 7.31 0.58 -19.40
N ALA A 389 6.32 -0.21 -18.99
CA ALA A 389 5.34 0.20 -17.98
C ALA A 389 5.90 0.12 -16.55
N ILE A 390 6.83 -0.79 -16.25
CA ILE A 390 7.35 -1.03 -14.90
C ILE A 390 8.02 0.20 -14.24
N PRO A 391 8.80 1.06 -14.93
CA PRO A 391 9.32 2.28 -14.33
C PRO A 391 8.26 3.22 -13.73
N ARG A 392 6.99 3.08 -14.14
CA ARG A 392 5.87 3.86 -13.57
C ARG A 392 5.37 3.31 -12.24
N ILE A 393 5.77 2.09 -11.86
CA ILE A 393 5.40 1.46 -10.60
C ILE A 393 6.28 2.02 -9.47
N SER A 394 5.77 2.93 -8.67
CA SER A 394 6.44 3.51 -7.52
C SER A 394 5.47 3.84 -6.38
N LEU A 395 5.31 2.87 -5.48
CA LEU A 395 4.50 3.05 -4.28
C LEU A 395 5.03 4.16 -3.35
N THR A 396 6.35 4.40 -3.33
CA THR A 396 7.03 5.28 -2.35
C THR A 396 6.49 6.71 -2.26
N SER A 397 6.04 7.30 -3.36
CA SER A 397 5.46 8.64 -3.37
C SER A 397 4.00 8.63 -2.96
N ALA A 398 3.26 7.59 -3.37
CA ALA A 398 1.84 7.45 -3.07
C ALA A 398 1.60 7.21 -1.58
N ILE A 399 2.58 6.62 -0.87
CA ILE A 399 2.43 6.26 0.54
C ILE A 399 3.23 7.08 1.54
N ARG A 400 3.84 8.18 1.09
CA ARG A 400 4.70 8.99 1.96
C ARG A 400 3.89 9.62 3.10
N ARG A 401 4.38 9.50 4.34
CA ARG A 401 3.74 10.00 5.57
C ARG A 401 4.76 10.31 6.67
N ASP A 402 4.29 10.77 7.84
CA ASP A 402 5.15 10.90 9.02
C ASP A 402 5.80 9.55 9.38
N GLY A 403 7.12 9.55 9.55
CA GLY A 403 7.90 8.33 9.81
C GLY A 403 7.63 7.67 11.15
N ARG A 404 6.84 8.28 12.03
CA ARG A 404 6.34 7.68 13.27
C ARG A 404 5.16 6.74 13.03
N ILE A 405 4.57 6.71 11.84
CA ILE A 405 3.49 5.78 11.48
C ILE A 405 4.07 4.57 10.73
N GLY A 406 3.70 3.37 11.17
CA GLY A 406 4.12 2.13 10.51
C GLY A 406 5.61 1.85 10.66
N ILE A 407 6.19 1.16 9.67
CA ILE A 407 7.62 0.80 9.66
C ILE A 407 8.53 1.92 9.10
N GLY A 408 7.98 3.12 8.84
CA GLY A 408 8.71 4.31 8.41
C GLY A 408 7.93 5.19 7.43
N ASP A 409 8.57 6.25 6.94
CA ASP A 409 7.93 7.31 6.13
C ASP A 409 7.39 6.83 4.77
N ILE A 410 7.79 5.64 4.31
CA ILE A 410 7.39 5.05 3.03
C ILE A 410 6.98 3.57 3.16
N GLY A 411 6.69 3.07 4.37
CA GLY A 411 6.28 1.68 4.62
C GLY A 411 7.14 0.64 3.85
N PRO A 412 6.53 -0.36 3.17
CA PRO A 412 7.25 -1.35 2.36
C PRO A 412 7.61 -0.86 0.93
N GLY A 413 7.45 0.44 0.64
CA GLY A 413 7.57 0.98 -0.72
C GLY A 413 8.94 0.76 -1.37
N ARG A 414 10.02 0.68 -0.59
CA ARG A 414 11.36 0.36 -1.10
C ARG A 414 11.43 -1.08 -1.63
N GLN A 415 10.99 -2.04 -0.82
CA GLN A 415 11.01 -3.46 -1.19
C GLN A 415 10.07 -3.72 -2.37
N HIS A 416 8.92 -3.04 -2.41
CA HIS A 416 8.01 -3.07 -3.56
C HIS A 416 8.73 -2.64 -4.85
N ARG A 417 9.48 -1.53 -4.80
CA ARG A 417 10.29 -1.07 -5.95
C ARG A 417 11.40 -2.05 -6.33
N ASP A 418 12.10 -2.63 -5.35
CA ASP A 418 13.18 -3.59 -5.62
C ASP A 418 12.66 -4.84 -6.34
N LEU A 419 11.46 -5.33 -5.97
CA LEU A 419 10.80 -6.44 -6.67
C LEU A 419 10.33 -6.03 -8.08
N ALA A 420 9.82 -4.81 -8.26
CA ALA A 420 9.49 -4.27 -9.58
C ALA A 420 10.73 -4.16 -10.49
N ASP A 421 11.88 -3.74 -9.96
CA ASP A 421 13.15 -3.70 -10.68
C ASP A 421 13.61 -5.11 -11.11
N LEU A 422 13.43 -6.11 -10.24
CA LEU A 422 13.71 -7.50 -10.60
C LEU A 422 12.81 -7.98 -11.76
N LEU A 423 11.50 -7.68 -11.69
CA LEU A 423 10.56 -7.99 -12.77
C LEU A 423 10.95 -7.31 -14.08
N TYR A 424 11.39 -6.04 -14.03
CA TYR A 424 11.87 -5.30 -15.21
C TYR A 424 13.04 -6.00 -15.90
N SER A 425 14.01 -6.48 -15.11
CA SER A 425 15.17 -7.21 -15.63
C SER A 425 14.76 -8.55 -16.24
N LEU A 426 13.88 -9.31 -15.59
CA LEU A 426 13.42 -10.62 -16.06
C LEU A 426 12.61 -10.54 -17.35
N ILE A 427 11.66 -9.59 -17.45
CA ILE A 427 10.91 -9.35 -18.69
C ILE A 427 11.86 -8.89 -19.80
N GLY A 428 12.86 -8.06 -19.47
CA GLY A 428 13.89 -7.62 -20.40
C GLY A 428 14.68 -8.77 -21.00
N ASN A 429 15.14 -9.71 -20.17
CA ASN A 429 15.85 -10.87 -20.67
C ASN A 429 14.94 -11.75 -21.54
N LEU A 430 13.71 -12.05 -21.07
CA LEU A 430 12.79 -12.89 -21.85
C LEU A 430 12.42 -12.29 -23.21
N LYS A 431 12.30 -10.97 -23.29
CA LYS A 431 12.13 -10.23 -24.55
C LYS A 431 13.28 -10.48 -25.50
N GLU A 432 14.51 -10.29 -25.03
CA GLU A 432 15.73 -10.46 -25.84
C GLU A 432 15.88 -11.92 -26.30
N GLU A 433 15.58 -12.88 -25.43
CA GLU A 433 15.63 -14.31 -25.73
C GLU A 433 14.55 -14.72 -26.74
N SER A 434 13.35 -14.12 -26.66
CA SER A 434 12.28 -14.33 -27.67
C SER A 434 12.65 -13.76 -29.03
N ALA A 435 13.28 -12.58 -29.07
CA ALA A 435 13.79 -11.99 -30.31
C ALA A 435 14.96 -12.79 -30.91
N LEU A 436 15.86 -13.30 -30.06
CA LEU A 436 16.97 -14.15 -30.47
C LEU A 436 16.46 -15.48 -31.04
N ALA A 437 15.45 -16.09 -30.41
CA ALA A 437 14.79 -17.29 -30.89
C ALA A 437 14.17 -17.08 -32.28
N SER A 438 13.48 -15.95 -32.47
CA SER A 438 12.92 -15.53 -33.76
C SER A 438 13.99 -15.43 -34.85
N GLN A 439 15.04 -14.63 -34.58
CA GLN A 439 16.15 -14.42 -35.50
C GLN A 439 16.87 -15.72 -35.86
N HIS A 440 17.13 -16.58 -34.88
CA HIS A 440 17.83 -17.83 -35.11
C HIS A 440 16.99 -18.80 -35.94
N LEU A 441 15.68 -18.92 -35.66
CA LEU A 441 14.78 -19.72 -36.48
C LEU A 441 14.72 -19.22 -37.92
N GLU A 442 14.66 -17.90 -38.14
CA GLU A 442 14.64 -17.31 -39.47
C GLU A 442 15.94 -17.62 -40.24
N GLN A 443 17.09 -17.51 -39.58
CA GLN A 443 18.39 -17.83 -40.17
C GLN A 443 18.51 -19.32 -40.54
N VAL A 444 18.06 -20.23 -39.66
CA VAL A 444 17.99 -21.67 -39.97
C VAL A 444 17.03 -21.93 -41.12
N ASN A 445 15.88 -21.25 -41.14
CA ASN A 445 14.88 -21.36 -42.20
C ASN A 445 15.46 -20.97 -43.57
N ASN A 446 16.18 -19.85 -43.63
CA ASN A 446 16.80 -19.35 -44.85
C ASN A 446 17.97 -20.24 -45.31
N ALA A 447 18.84 -20.69 -44.39
CA ALA A 447 19.92 -21.63 -44.71
C ALA A 447 19.41 -22.97 -45.27
N LEU A 448 18.24 -23.42 -44.82
CA LEU A 448 17.57 -24.62 -45.37
C LEU A 448 16.86 -24.36 -46.70
N ARG A 449 16.37 -23.14 -46.97
CA ARG A 449 15.81 -22.75 -48.28
C ARG A 449 16.88 -22.75 -49.38
N ASP A 450 18.09 -22.36 -49.03
CA ASP A 450 19.21 -22.15 -49.96
C ASP A 450 20.04 -23.41 -50.24
N ALA A 451 19.64 -24.59 -49.73
CA ALA A 451 20.49 -25.78 -49.68
C ALA A 451 20.85 -26.40 -51.05
N ASP A 452 22.07 -26.11 -51.51
CA ASP A 452 23.11 -27.05 -51.99
C ASP A 452 24.20 -27.17 -50.88
N ASP A 453 24.81 -28.35 -50.69
CA ASP A 453 25.99 -28.84 -49.89
C ASP A 453 26.65 -28.05 -48.71
N VAL A 454 26.41 -26.75 -48.48
CA VAL A 454 27.03 -25.91 -47.42
C VAL A 454 26.27 -25.99 -46.08
N THR A 455 25.19 -26.76 -46.01
CA THR A 455 24.18 -26.74 -44.95
C THR A 455 24.72 -27.09 -43.55
N GLN A 456 25.67 -28.02 -43.43
CA GLN A 456 26.15 -28.45 -42.12
C GLN A 456 27.13 -27.44 -41.48
N VAL A 457 27.93 -26.75 -42.29
CA VAL A 457 28.88 -25.73 -41.81
C VAL A 457 28.14 -24.48 -41.38
N ASP A 458 27.14 -24.06 -42.15
CA ASP A 458 26.33 -22.89 -41.79
C ASP A 458 25.45 -23.16 -40.56
N LEU A 459 24.85 -24.34 -40.43
CA LEU A 459 24.14 -24.71 -39.21
C LEU A 459 25.07 -24.71 -37.98
N HIS A 460 26.26 -25.31 -38.07
CA HIS A 460 27.24 -25.26 -36.96
C HIS A 460 27.69 -23.84 -36.62
N ARG A 461 27.84 -22.97 -37.62
CA ARG A 461 28.16 -21.55 -37.42
C ARG A 461 27.03 -20.81 -36.70
N LEU A 462 25.78 -21.03 -37.10
CA LEU A 462 24.60 -20.44 -36.46
C LEU A 462 24.46 -20.90 -35.00
N THR A 463 24.63 -22.20 -34.75
CA THR A 463 24.64 -22.76 -33.39
C THR A 463 25.73 -22.09 -32.53
N SER A 464 26.93 -21.92 -33.07
CA SER A 464 28.04 -21.26 -32.38
C SER A 464 27.79 -19.77 -32.12
N GLN A 465 27.00 -19.10 -32.96
CA GLN A 465 26.62 -17.69 -32.77
C GLN A 465 25.62 -17.53 -31.63
N VAL A 466 24.66 -18.44 -31.49
CA VAL A 466 23.76 -18.46 -30.32
C VAL A 466 24.54 -18.67 -29.04
N ASP A 467 25.44 -19.67 -29.02
CA ASP A 467 26.28 -19.95 -27.84
C ASP A 467 27.24 -18.79 -27.48
N ALA A 468 27.60 -17.95 -28.46
CA ALA A 468 28.48 -16.80 -28.28
C ALA A 468 27.73 -15.50 -27.96
N THR A 469 26.40 -15.46 -28.14
CA THR A 469 25.59 -14.26 -27.85
C THR A 469 25.45 -14.13 -26.33
N PRO A 470 25.99 -13.05 -25.72
CA PRO A 470 25.90 -12.90 -24.27
C PRO A 470 24.43 -12.69 -23.88
N SER A 471 23.86 -13.58 -23.06
CA SER A 471 22.54 -13.32 -22.48
C SER A 471 22.62 -12.14 -21.53
N ASN A 472 21.56 -11.33 -21.52
CA ASN A 472 21.50 -10.15 -20.67
C ASN A 472 21.10 -10.58 -19.26
N ASN A 473 22.10 -11.06 -18.52
CA ASN A 473 21.91 -11.68 -17.21
C ASN A 473 21.04 -10.80 -16.28
N PRO A 474 19.77 -11.20 -16.02
CA PRO A 474 18.83 -10.38 -15.25
C PRO A 474 19.16 -10.36 -13.76
N TRP A 475 20.13 -11.17 -13.32
CA TRP A 475 20.51 -11.36 -11.93
C TRP A 475 21.63 -10.42 -11.45
N LEU A 476 22.25 -9.65 -12.35
CA LEU A 476 23.38 -8.75 -12.04
C LEU A 476 22.97 -7.32 -11.62
N SER A 477 21.68 -7.00 -11.49
CA SER A 477 21.23 -5.64 -11.15
C SER A 477 21.27 -5.33 -9.64
N SER A 478 22.11 -4.36 -9.28
CA SER A 478 21.93 -3.45 -8.12
C SER A 478 20.70 -2.53 -8.37
N PRO A 479 20.04 -2.01 -7.32
CA PRO A 479 18.94 -1.05 -7.45
C PRO A 479 19.37 0.14 -8.34
N PHE A 480 18.54 0.44 -9.34
CA PHE A 480 18.57 1.58 -10.26
C PHE A 480 19.94 2.30 -10.46
N ASP A 481 20.65 2.00 -11.56
CA ASP A 481 21.71 2.88 -12.09
C ASP A 481 21.16 3.69 -13.30
N PRO A 482 20.83 4.98 -13.12
CA PRO A 482 20.35 5.86 -14.20
C PRO A 482 21.32 5.95 -15.39
N LEU A 483 22.61 5.68 -15.19
CA LEU A 483 23.62 5.76 -16.24
C LEU A 483 23.54 4.59 -17.22
N ARG A 484 22.94 3.45 -16.83
CA ARG A 484 22.71 2.32 -17.75
C ARG A 484 21.58 2.62 -18.74
N TYR A 485 20.61 3.47 -18.37
CA TYR A 485 19.50 3.91 -19.22
C TYR A 485 19.98 4.77 -20.41
N MET A 486 20.98 5.63 -20.18
CA MET A 486 21.60 6.43 -21.26
C MET A 486 22.47 5.60 -22.19
N ARG A 487 23.04 4.49 -21.71
CA ARG A 487 23.91 3.62 -22.52
C ARG A 487 23.12 2.75 -23.49
N ASN A 488 21.94 2.24 -23.09
CA ASN A 488 21.10 1.42 -23.96
C ASN A 488 20.39 2.23 -25.06
N ALA A 489 20.05 3.50 -24.80
CA ALA A 489 19.59 4.42 -25.84
C ALA A 489 20.64 4.66 -26.94
N TYR A 490 21.93 4.64 -26.57
CA TYR A 490 23.05 4.80 -27.52
C TYR A 490 23.32 3.56 -28.37
N TRP A 491 22.88 2.37 -27.95
CA TRP A 491 23.03 1.12 -28.71
C TRP A 491 21.87 0.91 -29.70
N TYR A 492 20.66 1.33 -29.36
CA TYR A 492 19.50 1.23 -30.27
C TYR A 492 19.65 2.16 -31.48
N ASP A 493 20.20 3.36 -31.28
CA ASP A 493 20.42 4.35 -32.35
C ASP A 493 21.57 3.96 -33.30
N LYS A 494 22.51 3.13 -32.83
CA LYS A 494 23.65 2.66 -33.64
C LYS A 494 23.32 1.45 -34.51
N TYR A 495 22.26 0.70 -34.18
CA TYR A 495 21.80 -0.46 -34.96
C TYR A 495 20.54 -0.18 -35.80
N SER A 496 19.79 0.90 -35.53
CA SER A 496 18.74 1.35 -36.47
C SER A 496 19.33 2.08 -37.69
N GLN A 497 20.47 2.76 -37.54
CA GLN A 497 21.12 3.52 -38.63
C GLN A 497 21.99 2.65 -39.56
N SER A 498 22.25 1.38 -39.23
CA SER A 498 23.07 0.50 -40.09
C SER A 498 22.27 -0.31 -41.12
N ASN A 499 20.93 -0.22 -41.11
CA ASN A 499 20.06 -0.92 -42.07
C ASN A 499 19.56 -0.05 -43.24
N ASP A 500 19.95 1.23 -43.29
CA ASP A 500 19.61 2.14 -44.40
C ASP A 500 20.77 2.37 -45.40
N GLU A 501 21.92 1.73 -45.20
CA GLU A 501 23.04 1.73 -46.16
C GLU A 501 23.58 0.32 -46.42
N GLN A 502 22.84 -0.48 -47.20
CA GLN A 502 23.42 -1.44 -48.16
C GLN A 502 22.42 -1.86 -49.25
#